data_AF-A0A4R2BJY2-F1
#
_entry.id   AF-A0A4R2BJY2-F1
#
_cell.length_a   1.000
_cell.length_b   1.000
_cell.length_c   1.000
_cell.angle_alpha   90.00
_cell.angle_beta   90.00
_cell.angle_gamma   90.00
#
_symmetry.space_group_name_H-M   'P 1'
#
loop_
_entity.id
_entity.type
_entity.pdbx_description
1 polymer ?
#
loop_
_entity_poly.entity_id
_entity_poly.type
_entity_poly.pdbx_seq_one_letter_code
_entity_poly.pdbx_strand_id
1 'polypeptide(L)'
;MKRDISVIILSVLLVFALAGCQKNEPAESMMNHQQWNTLSTDQKHIKVATELKTIESAGLTVSANEYYFTDRLDYYFKENPTDEIFLKEVIIRIGLTNGVIH
;
A
#
# COMPACT_ATOMS: atom_id res chain seq x y z
N MET A 1 -2.63 32.45 53.91
CA MET A 1 -1.26 32.09 53.46
C MET A 1 -1.12 30.57 53.38
N LYS A 2 -1.31 29.99 52.19
CA LYS A 2 -0.98 28.60 51.76
C LYS A 2 -1.12 28.63 50.22
N ARG A 3 -0.15 29.22 49.49
CA ARG A 3 0.94 28.55 48.75
C ARG A 3 0.45 27.35 47.92
N ASP A 4 0.08 27.68 46.69
CA ASP A 4 0.47 27.04 45.43
C ASP A 4 1.14 25.67 45.57
N ILE A 5 0.35 24.61 45.39
CA ILE A 5 0.84 23.29 45.04
C ILE A 5 0.21 22.91 43.71
N SER A 6 0.91 23.36 42.68
CA SER A 6 1.37 22.46 41.64
C SER A 6 0.29 21.83 40.77
N VAL A 7 -0.13 22.65 39.81
CA VAL A 7 -0.52 22.35 38.43
C VAL A 7 0.60 21.53 37.71
N ILE A 8 1.03 20.42 38.30
CA ILE A 8 2.10 19.54 37.80
C ILE A 8 1.52 18.16 37.40
N ILE A 9 0.27 17.87 37.75
CA ILE A 9 -0.39 16.60 37.41
C ILE A 9 -0.93 16.61 35.96
N LEU A 10 -1.02 17.77 35.30
CA LEU A 10 -1.60 17.87 33.94
C LEU A 10 -0.58 17.69 32.81
N SER A 11 0.73 17.66 33.10
CA SER A 11 1.77 17.75 32.06
C SER A 11 2.46 16.43 31.69
N VAL A 12 2.15 15.32 32.39
CA VAL A 12 2.85 14.03 32.19
C VAL A 12 2.02 13.04 31.36
N LEU A 13 0.74 13.33 31.09
CA LEU A 13 -0.14 12.48 30.29
C LEU A 13 -0.15 12.79 28.78
N LEU A 14 0.74 13.67 28.32
CA LEU A 14 0.85 14.08 26.92
C LEU A 14 2.19 13.65 26.27
N VAL A 15 2.72 12.47 26.63
CA VAL A 15 3.93 11.90 26.00
C VAL A 15 3.65 10.57 25.27
N PHE A 16 2.43 10.03 25.32
CA PHE A 16 2.05 8.85 24.55
C PHE A 16 1.51 9.15 23.13
N ALA A 17 1.86 10.30 22.55
CA ALA A 17 1.45 10.66 21.19
C ALA A 17 2.48 10.29 20.10
N LEU A 18 3.66 9.75 20.43
CA LEU A 18 4.75 9.55 19.46
C LEU A 18 5.54 8.25 19.67
N ALA A 19 4.85 7.12 19.81
CA ALA A 19 5.50 5.82 19.73
C ALA A 19 4.54 4.79 19.15
N GLY A 20 4.51 4.71 17.81
CA GLY A 20 3.74 3.64 17.17
C GLY A 20 3.32 3.84 15.72
N CYS A 21 3.82 4.82 14.97
CA CYS A 21 3.93 4.61 13.51
C CYS A 21 5.14 3.68 13.26
N GLN A 22 5.07 2.45 13.80
CA GLN A 22 5.76 1.35 13.15
C GLN A 22 5.04 1.22 11.81
N LYS A 23 5.63 1.83 10.79
CA LYS A 23 5.39 1.48 9.40
C LYS A 23 5.91 0.05 9.26
N ASN A 24 5.18 -0.90 9.84
CA ASN A 24 5.29 -2.30 9.48
C ASN A 24 4.78 -2.29 8.05
N GLU A 25 5.69 -2.09 7.09
CA GLU A 25 5.39 -2.45 5.72
C GLU A 25 4.87 -3.88 5.81
N PRO A 26 3.59 -4.12 5.48
CA PRO A 26 3.09 -5.47 5.49
C PRO A 26 4.04 -6.25 4.59
N ALA A 27 4.65 -7.31 5.13
CA ALA A 27 5.52 -8.18 4.34
C ALA A 27 4.81 -8.46 3.02
N GLU A 28 5.42 -8.08 1.89
CA GLU A 28 4.81 -8.25 0.57
C GLU A 28 4.38 -9.72 0.49
N SER A 29 3.06 -9.94 0.42
CA SER A 29 2.51 -11.28 0.27
C SER A 29 2.36 -11.53 -1.21
N MET A 30 2.71 -12.73 -1.63
CA MET A 30 2.34 -13.20 -2.96
C MET A 30 0.80 -13.20 -3.08
N MET A 31 0.34 -12.92 -4.29
CA MET A 31 -1.07 -12.83 -4.65
C MET A 31 -1.34 -13.87 -5.73
N ASN A 32 -2.43 -14.61 -5.57
CA ASN A 32 -2.96 -15.51 -6.60
C ASN A 32 -4.36 -15.08 -7.07
N HIS A 33 -4.85 -15.75 -8.11
CA HIS A 33 -6.15 -15.46 -8.73
C HIS A 33 -7.33 -15.51 -7.74
N GLN A 34 -7.37 -16.52 -6.87
CA GLN A 34 -8.46 -16.66 -5.90
C GLN A 34 -8.44 -15.50 -4.90
N GLN A 35 -7.28 -15.17 -4.36
CA GLN A 35 -7.13 -14.04 -3.43
C GLN A 35 -7.51 -12.73 -4.11
N TRP A 36 -7.01 -12.48 -5.32
CA TRP A 36 -7.33 -11.26 -6.08
C TRP A 36 -8.83 -11.10 -6.33
N ASN A 37 -9.53 -12.18 -6.69
CA ASN A 37 -10.96 -12.16 -6.98
C ASN A 37 -11.87 -12.10 -5.75
N THR A 38 -11.35 -12.40 -4.55
CA THR A 38 -12.11 -12.20 -3.30
C THR A 38 -12.18 -10.74 -2.87
N LEU A 39 -11.34 -9.88 -3.45
CA LEU A 39 -11.30 -8.45 -3.12
C LEU A 39 -12.44 -7.70 -3.81
N SER A 40 -13.02 -6.74 -3.09
CA SER A 40 -13.89 -5.73 -3.71
C SER A 40 -13.09 -4.83 -4.64
N THR A 41 -13.78 -4.14 -5.55
CA THR A 41 -13.19 -3.12 -6.43
C THR A 41 -12.37 -2.09 -5.64
N ASP A 42 -12.92 -1.54 -4.56
CA ASP A 42 -12.23 -0.57 -3.71
C ASP A 42 -10.95 -1.16 -3.07
N GLN A 43 -11.01 -2.41 -2.60
CA GLN A 43 -9.84 -3.09 -2.03
C GLN A 43 -8.74 -3.31 -3.07
N LYS A 44 -9.12 -3.63 -4.32
CA LYS A 44 -8.17 -3.75 -5.44
C LYS A 44 -7.51 -2.40 -5.70
N HIS A 45 -8.27 -1.32 -5.83
CA HIS A 45 -7.72 0.02 -6.06
C HIS A 45 -6.81 0.48 -4.92
N ILE A 46 -7.18 0.28 -3.66
CA ILE A 46 -6.33 0.63 -2.50
C ILE A 46 -5.01 -0.13 -2.55
N LYS A 47 -5.03 -1.44 -2.85
CA LYS A 47 -3.81 -2.25 -2.99
C LYS A 47 -2.94 -1.75 -4.13
N VAL A 48 -3.51 -1.56 -5.32
CA VAL A 48 -2.76 -1.05 -6.48
C VAL A 48 -2.16 0.33 -6.20
N ALA A 49 -2.94 1.27 -5.65
CA ALA A 49 -2.46 2.60 -5.30
C ALA A 49 -1.34 2.56 -4.24
N THR A 50 -1.37 1.58 -3.33
CA THR A 50 -0.30 1.36 -2.35
C THR A 50 0.98 0.90 -3.06
N GLU A 51 0.89 -0.06 -3.97
CA GLU A 51 2.04 -0.54 -4.73
C GLU A 51 2.63 0.54 -5.65
N LEU A 52 1.77 1.33 -6.31
CA LEU A 52 2.24 2.45 -7.14
C LEU A 52 3.04 3.47 -6.32
N LYS A 53 2.58 3.82 -5.12
CA LYS A 53 3.36 4.69 -4.21
C LYS A 53 4.71 4.08 -3.82
N THR A 54 4.77 2.77 -3.61
CA THR A 54 6.02 2.06 -3.32
C THR A 54 6.96 2.11 -4.52
N ILE A 55 6.43 1.92 -5.74
CA ILE A 55 7.18 2.02 -7.00
C ILE A 55 7.72 3.44 -7.21
N GLU A 56 6.89 4.47 -7.01
CA GLU A 56 7.30 5.88 -7.11
C GLU A 56 8.36 6.24 -6.06
N SER A 57 8.19 5.74 -4.83
CA SER A 57 9.17 5.94 -3.74
C SER A 57 10.52 5.27 -4.04
N ALA A 58 10.55 4.27 -4.93
CA ALA A 58 11.78 3.64 -5.42
C ALA A 58 12.44 4.42 -6.58
N GLY A 59 11.88 5.56 -6.98
CA GLY A 59 12.45 6.45 -8.00
C GLY A 59 11.95 6.20 -9.43
N LEU A 60 10.96 5.32 -9.61
CA LEU A 60 10.31 5.11 -10.91
C LEU A 60 9.19 6.13 -11.13
N THR A 61 8.97 6.52 -12.37
CA THR A 61 7.86 7.40 -12.74
C THR A 61 6.70 6.56 -13.26
N VAL A 62 5.50 6.79 -12.72
CA VAL A 62 4.27 6.13 -13.15
C VAL A 62 3.37 7.17 -13.83
N SER A 63 3.03 6.95 -15.10
CA SER A 63 2.17 7.87 -15.88
C SER A 63 0.70 7.42 -15.96
N ALA A 64 0.41 6.18 -15.58
CA ALA A 64 -0.95 5.64 -15.51
C ALA A 64 -1.46 5.57 -14.06
N ASN A 65 -2.77 5.63 -13.87
CA ASN A 65 -3.39 5.60 -12.54
C ASN A 65 -3.73 4.16 -12.09
N GLU A 66 -4.20 4.03 -10.86
CA GLU A 66 -4.56 2.76 -10.24
C GLU A 66 -5.67 2.01 -10.99
N TYR A 67 -6.60 2.73 -11.65
CA TYR A 67 -7.68 2.10 -12.42
C TYR A 67 -7.12 1.31 -13.61
N TYR A 68 -6.18 1.90 -14.36
CA TYR A 68 -5.50 1.23 -15.46
C TYR A 68 -4.85 -0.08 -15.01
N PHE A 69 -4.12 -0.05 -13.89
CA PHE A 69 -3.43 -1.24 -13.40
C PHE A 69 -4.40 -2.27 -12.82
N THR A 70 -5.47 -1.86 -12.14
CA THR A 70 -6.51 -2.79 -11.65
C THR A 70 -7.13 -3.59 -12.80
N ASP A 71 -7.53 -2.93 -13.89
CA ASP A 71 -8.12 -3.60 -15.06
C ASP A 71 -7.15 -4.60 -15.71
N ARG A 72 -5.87 -4.21 -15.78
CA ARG A 72 -4.81 -5.09 -16.33
C ARG A 72 -4.51 -6.27 -15.41
N LEU A 73 -4.59 -6.08 -14.09
CA LEU A 73 -4.42 -7.14 -13.11
C LEU A 73 -5.59 -8.11 -13.11
N ASP A 74 -6.82 -7.62 -13.28
CA ASP A 74 -8.00 -8.46 -13.50
C ASP A 74 -7.82 -9.37 -14.72
N TYR A 75 -7.31 -8.82 -15.82
CA TYR A 75 -6.97 -9.61 -17.01
C TYR A 75 -5.83 -10.60 -16.73
N TYR A 76 -4.74 -10.15 -16.12
CA TYR A 76 -3.58 -11.00 -15.81
C TYR A 76 -3.97 -12.23 -14.99
N PHE A 77 -4.64 -12.03 -13.86
CA PHE A 77 -5.00 -13.15 -12.98
C PHE A 77 -6.04 -14.05 -13.62
N LYS A 78 -6.92 -13.54 -14.49
CA LYS A 78 -7.85 -14.38 -15.26
C LYS A 78 -7.13 -15.32 -16.22
N GLU A 79 -6.10 -14.83 -16.92
CA GLU A 79 -5.32 -15.64 -17.86
C GLU A 79 -4.31 -16.57 -17.17
N ASN A 80 -3.91 -16.24 -15.94
CA ASN A 80 -2.90 -16.99 -15.17
C ASN A 80 -3.45 -17.43 -13.80
N PRO A 81 -4.46 -18.33 -13.75
CA PRO A 81 -5.18 -18.66 -12.52
C PRO A 81 -4.34 -19.42 -11.48
N THR A 82 -3.25 -20.07 -11.90
CA THR A 82 -2.35 -20.83 -11.04
C THR A 82 -1.13 -20.04 -10.58
N ASP A 83 -0.94 -18.83 -11.08
CA ASP A 83 0.20 -18.00 -10.70
C ASP A 83 0.03 -17.51 -9.26
N GLU A 84 1.12 -17.62 -8.51
CA GLU A 84 1.31 -16.95 -7.25
C GLU A 84 2.52 -16.02 -7.43
N ILE A 85 2.30 -14.71 -7.34
CA ILE A 85 3.31 -13.70 -7.67
C ILE A 85 3.10 -12.44 -6.84
N PHE A 86 4.19 -11.70 -6.57
CA PHE A 86 4.08 -10.40 -5.91
C PHE A 86 3.36 -9.40 -6.81
N LEU A 87 2.37 -8.71 -6.23
CA LEU A 87 1.54 -7.76 -6.98
C LEU A 87 2.38 -6.67 -7.66
N LYS A 88 3.38 -6.16 -6.93
CA LYS A 88 4.34 -5.17 -7.42
C LYS A 88 5.10 -5.63 -8.66
N GLU A 89 5.52 -6.89 -8.72
CA GLU A 89 6.22 -7.42 -9.89
C GLU A 89 5.33 -7.40 -11.14
N VAL A 90 4.07 -7.80 -10.99
CA VAL A 90 3.11 -7.78 -12.11
C VAL A 90 2.83 -6.35 -12.55
N ILE A 91 2.65 -5.42 -11.61
CA ILE A 91 2.46 -3.99 -11.91
C ILE A 91 3.66 -3.42 -12.66
N ILE A 92 4.89 -3.71 -12.23
CA ILE A 92 6.11 -3.28 -12.91
C ILE A 92 6.18 -3.89 -14.32
N ARG A 93 5.93 -5.19 -14.48
CA ARG A 93 5.93 -5.84 -15.80
C ARG A 93 4.91 -5.23 -16.75
N ILE A 94 3.68 -5.03 -16.30
CA ILE A 94 2.62 -4.36 -17.07
C ILE A 94 3.07 -2.94 -17.43
N GLY A 95 3.59 -2.20 -16.45
CA GLY A 95 3.99 -0.82 -16.62
C GLY A 95 5.10 -0.62 -17.64
N LEU A 96 6.18 -1.41 -17.53
CA LEU A 96 7.30 -1.40 -18.47
C LEU A 96 6.87 -1.83 -19.87
N THR A 97 6.08 -2.92 -19.98
CA THR A 97 5.62 -3.45 -21.27
C THR A 97 4.73 -2.46 -22.03
N ASN A 98 3.95 -1.66 -21.31
CA ASN A 98 3.04 -0.68 -21.91
C ASN A 98 3.60 0.76 -21.91
N GLY A 99 4.86 0.97 -21.48
CA GLY A 99 5.51 2.28 -21.47
C GLY A 99 4.92 3.29 -20.47
N VAL A 100 4.22 2.81 -19.43
CA VAL A 100 3.59 3.66 -18.40
C VAL A 100 4.35 3.67 -17.07
N ILE A 101 5.44 2.90 -16.98
CA ILE A 101 6.46 2.99 -15.92
C ILE A 101 7.82 3.14 -16.58
N HIS A 102 8.66 4.04 -16.09
CA HIS A 102 10.04 4.29 -16.56
C HIS A 102 10.96 4.84 -15.47
#